data_AF-Q67R96-F1
#
_entry.id   AF-Q67R96-F1
#
_cell.length_a   1.000
_cell.length_b   1.000
_cell.length_c   1.000
_cell.angle_alpha   90.00
_cell.angle_beta   90.00
_cell.angle_gamma   90.00
#
_symmetry.space_group_name_H-M   'P 1'
#
loop_
_entity.id
_entity.type
_entity.pdbx_description
1 polymer ?
#
loop_
_entity_poly.entity_id
_entity_poly.type
_entity_poly.pdbx_seq_one_letter_code
_entity_poly.pdbx_strand_id
1 'polypeptide(L)'
;MQSPEGLHKSGENFVLATKRYLEATLVIDVLWTVYDGNGMTVLRGLDGQPHTFDALARLKEGEKRPIYIEAKKRTSANINAEYDDFIAKSFSCYMAERWRPDWNPYFMFVTDHPFKMKDYARLLEADYLLTFLGTFEKYGIANAALEHVVDFKDRVWLVIWSNRQELMCVTNPALYQKLVVDGGG
;
A
#
# COMPACT_ATOMS: atom_id res chain seq x y z
N MET A 1 6.04 20.26 -18.15
CA MET A 1 5.23 20.24 -16.92
C MET A 1 3.90 19.57 -17.30
N GLN A 2 3.52 18.46 -16.66
CA GLN A 2 2.27 17.74 -17.00
C GLN A 2 1.06 18.52 -16.45
N SER A 3 -0.07 18.50 -17.16
CA SER A 3 -1.31 19.11 -16.66
C SER A 3 -1.85 18.33 -15.45
N PRO A 4 -2.66 18.96 -14.57
CA PRO A 4 -3.31 18.26 -13.45
C PRO A 4 -4.09 17.01 -13.88
N GLU A 5 -4.81 17.08 -14.99
CA GLU A 5 -5.49 15.92 -15.61
C GLU A 5 -4.51 14.82 -16.04
N GLY A 6 -3.33 15.21 -16.56
CA GLY A 6 -2.27 14.29 -16.93
C GLY A 6 -1.63 13.60 -15.72
N LEU A 7 -1.49 14.32 -14.59
CA LEU A 7 -1.02 13.76 -13.32
C LEU A 7 -2.04 12.77 -12.74
N HIS A 8 -3.33 13.10 -12.79
CA HIS A 8 -4.40 12.20 -12.33
C HIS A 8 -4.42 10.90 -13.13
N LYS A 9 -4.39 10.99 -14.47
CA LYS A 9 -4.31 9.80 -15.34
C LYS A 9 -3.02 9.01 -15.14
N SER A 10 -1.89 9.68 -14.85
CA SER A 10 -0.62 9.00 -14.56
C SER A 10 -0.69 8.22 -13.25
N GLY A 11 -1.37 8.75 -12.23
CA GLY A 11 -1.65 8.06 -10.97
C GLY A 11 -2.56 6.85 -11.18
N GLU A 12 -3.70 7.02 -11.85
CA GLU A 12 -4.63 5.93 -12.16
C GLU A 12 -3.95 4.78 -12.91
N ASN A 13 -3.20 5.10 -13.96
CA ASN A 13 -2.43 4.10 -14.70
C ASN A 13 -1.45 3.34 -13.81
N PHE A 14 -0.85 4.00 -12.81
CA PHE A 14 0.09 3.38 -11.89
C PHE A 14 -0.60 2.46 -10.88
N VAL A 15 -1.78 2.82 -10.39
CA VAL A 15 -2.60 1.94 -9.54
C VAL A 15 -2.99 0.67 -10.30
N LEU A 16 -3.44 0.82 -11.55
CA LEU A 16 -3.79 -0.33 -12.41
C LEU A 16 -2.57 -1.18 -12.77
N ALA A 17 -1.41 -0.57 -12.98
CA ALA A 17 -0.15 -1.28 -13.21
C ALA A 17 0.30 -2.04 -11.95
N THR A 18 0.18 -1.42 -10.78
CA THR A 18 0.43 -2.04 -9.48
C THR A 18 -0.49 -3.24 -9.27
N LYS A 19 -1.78 -3.12 -9.58
CA LYS A 19 -2.73 -4.24 -9.53
C LYS A 19 -2.23 -5.43 -10.37
N ARG A 20 -1.92 -5.18 -11.65
CA ARG A 20 -1.40 -6.21 -12.56
C ARG A 20 -0.12 -6.86 -12.06
N TYR A 21 0.81 -6.06 -11.53
CA TYR A 21 2.07 -6.55 -10.98
C TYR A 21 1.84 -7.46 -9.77
N LEU A 22 1.03 -7.03 -8.81
CA LEU A 22 0.73 -7.82 -7.61
C LEU A 22 -0.02 -9.10 -7.95
N GLU A 23 -0.98 -9.06 -8.86
CA GLU A 23 -1.70 -10.26 -9.32
C GLU A 23 -0.80 -11.23 -10.10
N ALA A 24 0.19 -10.72 -10.84
CA ALA A 24 1.18 -11.53 -11.55
C ALA A 24 2.11 -12.30 -10.61
N THR A 25 2.21 -11.92 -9.33
CA THR A 25 2.93 -12.74 -8.32
C THR A 25 2.25 -14.07 -8.05
N LEU A 26 0.96 -14.22 -8.43
CA LEU A 26 0.08 -15.32 -8.06
C LEU A 26 -0.15 -15.47 -6.55
N VAL A 27 0.41 -14.60 -5.71
CA VAL A 27 0.26 -14.65 -4.25
C VAL A 27 -0.79 -13.64 -3.76
N ILE A 28 -0.95 -12.51 -4.45
CA ILE A 28 -1.87 -11.44 -4.06
C ILE A 28 -3.05 -11.37 -5.03
N ASP A 29 -4.25 -11.11 -4.47
CA ASP A 29 -5.50 -10.87 -5.19
C ASP A 29 -5.98 -9.45 -4.86
N VAL A 30 -6.02 -8.56 -5.87
CA VAL A 30 -6.45 -7.17 -5.69
C VAL A 30 -7.95 -7.09 -5.94
N LEU A 31 -8.69 -7.02 -4.82
CA LEU A 31 -10.15 -7.08 -4.81
C LEU A 31 -10.77 -5.81 -5.34
N TRP A 32 -10.23 -4.66 -4.93
CA TRP A 32 -10.79 -3.35 -5.24
C TRP A 32 -9.70 -2.31 -5.41
N THR A 33 -9.98 -1.32 -6.23
CA THR A 33 -9.23 -0.07 -6.40
C THR A 33 -10.11 1.10 -6.00
N VAL A 34 -9.50 2.24 -5.69
CA VAL A 34 -10.23 3.48 -5.40
C VAL A 34 -11.16 3.90 -6.56
N TYR A 35 -10.84 3.48 -7.78
CA TYR A 35 -11.60 3.79 -8.99
C TYR A 35 -12.87 2.93 -9.16
N ASP A 36 -13.02 1.86 -8.39
CA ASP A 36 -14.25 1.05 -8.40
C ASP A 36 -15.41 1.74 -7.69
N GLY A 37 -15.15 2.81 -6.91
CA GLY A 37 -16.17 3.70 -6.35
C GLY A 37 -17.04 3.11 -5.23
N ASN A 38 -16.65 1.98 -4.65
CA ASN A 38 -17.45 1.24 -3.66
C ASN A 38 -17.13 1.56 -2.19
N GLY A 39 -16.14 2.42 -1.93
CA GLY A 39 -15.72 2.80 -0.58
C GLY A 39 -14.92 1.74 0.20
N MET A 40 -14.62 0.57 -0.40
CA MET A 40 -13.92 -0.53 0.27
C MET A 40 -12.44 -0.20 0.59
N THR A 41 -11.87 0.81 -0.07
CA THR A 41 -10.50 1.27 0.17
C THR A 41 -10.41 2.40 1.21
N VAL A 42 -11.52 2.74 1.86
CA VAL A 42 -11.58 3.82 2.86
C VAL A 42 -11.56 3.24 4.26
N LEU A 43 -10.66 3.74 5.10
CA LEU A 43 -10.57 3.43 6.52
C LEU A 43 -10.79 4.66 7.38
N ARG A 44 -11.21 4.49 8.62
CA ARG A 44 -11.31 5.58 9.59
C ARG A 44 -10.01 5.65 10.41
N GLY A 45 -9.47 6.85 10.58
CA GLY A 45 -8.29 7.10 11.41
C GLY A 45 -8.65 7.44 12.87
N LEU A 46 -7.63 7.53 13.73
CA LEU A 46 -7.75 8.02 15.10
C LEU A 46 -8.24 9.48 15.17
N ASP A 47 -7.96 10.27 14.12
CA ASP A 47 -8.51 11.62 13.90
C ASP A 47 -10.02 11.64 13.56
N GLY A 48 -10.63 10.46 13.45
CA GLY A 48 -12.03 10.29 13.04
C GLY A 48 -12.28 10.59 11.56
N GLN A 49 -11.24 10.88 10.77
CA GLN A 49 -11.36 11.20 9.35
C GLN A 49 -11.32 9.93 8.48
N PRO A 50 -11.98 9.94 7.32
CA PRO A 50 -11.80 8.91 6.31
C PRO A 50 -10.45 9.08 5.61
N HIS A 51 -9.73 7.98 5.52
CA HIS A 51 -8.44 7.85 4.85
C HIS A 51 -8.57 6.85 3.72
N THR A 52 -8.39 7.33 2.48
CA THR A 52 -8.51 6.50 1.29
C THR A 52 -7.15 5.91 0.92
N PHE A 53 -7.15 4.63 0.57
CA PHE A 53 -6.03 3.91 -0.04
C PHE A 53 -6.33 3.66 -1.52
N ASP A 54 -5.28 3.48 -2.31
CA ASP A 54 -5.40 3.29 -3.76
C ASP A 54 -6.01 1.92 -4.12
N ALA A 55 -5.76 0.90 -3.31
CA ALA A 55 -6.34 -0.43 -3.50
C ALA A 55 -6.50 -1.23 -2.19
N LEU A 56 -7.36 -2.24 -2.24
CA LEU A 56 -7.54 -3.27 -1.23
C LEU A 56 -7.28 -4.64 -1.86
N ALA A 57 -6.39 -5.40 -1.24
CA ALA A 57 -6.02 -6.74 -1.66
C ALA A 57 -6.07 -7.75 -0.51
N ARG A 58 -5.74 -9.00 -0.81
CA ARG A 58 -5.50 -10.08 0.16
C ARG A 58 -4.47 -11.06 -0.38
N LEU A 59 -3.91 -11.88 0.51
CA LEU A 59 -3.20 -13.10 0.10
C LEU A 59 -4.20 -14.12 -0.46
N LYS A 60 -3.84 -14.81 -1.55
CA LYS A 60 -4.65 -15.89 -2.14
C LYS A 60 -4.71 -17.10 -1.22
N GLU A 61 -3.56 -17.46 -0.66
CA GLU A 61 -3.37 -18.60 0.23
C GLU A 61 -2.95 -18.16 1.63
N GLY A 62 -3.29 -18.96 2.64
CA GLY A 62 -3.03 -18.66 4.04
C GLY A 62 -4.07 -17.74 4.67
N GLU A 63 -3.66 -16.94 5.65
CA GLU A 63 -4.56 -16.02 6.33
C GLU A 63 -5.02 -14.90 5.39
N LYS A 64 -6.33 -14.85 5.12
CA LYS A 64 -6.99 -13.90 4.22
C LYS A 64 -7.12 -12.50 4.83
N ARG A 65 -6.02 -11.96 5.37
CA ARG A 65 -5.95 -10.61 5.93
C ARG A 65 -6.08 -9.58 4.81
N PRO A 66 -6.83 -8.47 5.03
CA PRO A 66 -6.86 -7.37 4.07
C PRO A 66 -5.50 -6.68 4.00
N ILE A 67 -5.13 -6.23 2.81
CA ILE A 67 -3.92 -5.46 2.53
C ILE A 67 -4.34 -4.14 1.90
N TYR A 68 -4.16 -3.04 2.62
CA TYR A 68 -4.44 -1.69 2.11
C TYR A 68 -3.20 -1.13 1.42
N ILE A 69 -3.34 -0.74 0.16
CA ILE A 69 -2.21 -0.43 -0.72
C ILE A 69 -2.24 1.05 -1.09
N GLU A 70 -1.10 1.71 -0.96
CA GLU A 70 -0.83 3.03 -1.53
C GLU A 70 0.20 2.89 -2.66
N ALA A 71 -0.11 3.37 -3.86
CA ALA A 71 0.72 3.23 -5.05
C ALA A 71 1.14 4.61 -5.58
N LYS A 72 2.42 4.95 -5.42
CA LYS A 72 2.98 6.26 -5.77
C LYS A 72 4.03 6.16 -6.86
N LYS A 73 3.75 6.78 -8.01
CA LYS A 73 4.69 6.90 -9.12
C LYS A 73 5.69 8.03 -8.89
N ARG A 74 6.92 7.91 -9.39
CA ARG A 74 8.01 8.90 -9.34
C ARG A 74 7.59 10.34 -9.64
N THR A 75 6.63 10.50 -10.54
CA THR A 75 6.12 11.82 -10.95
C THR A 75 5.28 12.49 -9.86
N SER A 76 4.99 11.82 -8.74
CA SER A 76 4.36 12.43 -7.57
C SER A 76 5.29 13.47 -6.93
N ALA A 77 4.68 14.50 -6.35
CA ALA A 77 5.42 15.48 -5.60
C ALA A 77 6.04 14.80 -4.37
N ASN A 78 7.38 14.73 -4.32
CA ASN A 78 8.18 14.25 -3.20
C ASN A 78 7.74 12.88 -2.61
N ILE A 79 8.20 11.79 -3.22
CA ILE A 79 7.96 10.41 -2.76
C ILE A 79 8.30 10.17 -1.27
N ASN A 80 9.26 10.91 -0.69
CA ASN A 80 9.58 10.78 0.73
C ASN A 80 8.41 11.26 1.60
N ALA A 81 7.76 12.36 1.22
CA ALA A 81 6.61 12.91 1.93
C ALA A 81 5.38 12.01 1.76
N GLU A 82 5.20 11.42 0.58
CA GLU A 82 4.12 10.45 0.33
C GLU A 82 4.29 9.17 1.18
N TYR A 83 5.52 8.68 1.34
CA TYR A 83 5.81 7.59 2.27
C TYR A 83 5.50 8.00 3.72
N ASP A 84 5.91 9.20 4.12
CA ASP A 84 5.68 9.72 5.47
C ASP A 84 4.18 9.80 5.79
N ASP A 85 3.40 10.32 4.85
CA ASP A 85 1.94 10.38 4.91
C ASP A 85 1.33 8.97 5.00
N PHE A 86 1.78 8.04 4.14
CA PHE A 86 1.34 6.65 4.14
C PHE A 86 1.55 5.96 5.50
N ILE A 87 2.73 6.08 6.11
CA ILE A 87 3.04 5.43 7.38
C ILE A 87 2.15 5.97 8.50
N ALA A 88 2.02 7.30 8.61
CA ALA A 88 1.22 7.92 9.65
C ALA A 88 -0.28 7.61 9.48
N LYS A 89 -0.79 7.67 8.25
CA LYS A 89 -2.15 7.27 7.88
C LYS A 89 -2.43 5.81 8.25
N SER A 90 -1.56 4.90 7.84
CA SER A 90 -1.70 3.46 8.08
C SER A 90 -1.68 3.11 9.57
N PHE A 91 -0.77 3.72 10.33
CA PHE A 91 -0.71 3.54 11.77
C PHE A 91 -1.97 4.04 12.46
N SER A 92 -2.45 5.23 12.08
CA SER A 92 -3.70 5.80 12.60
C SER A 92 -4.91 4.89 12.34
N CYS A 93 -5.07 4.40 11.11
CA CYS A 93 -6.14 3.46 10.76
C CYS A 93 -6.01 2.12 11.49
N TYR A 94 -4.79 1.58 11.62
CA TYR A 94 -4.54 0.36 12.38
C TYR A 94 -5.01 0.51 13.83
N MET A 95 -4.65 1.63 14.46
CA MET A 95 -4.95 1.90 15.86
C MET A 95 -6.41 2.18 16.15
N ALA A 96 -7.12 2.86 15.23
CA ALA A 96 -8.53 3.20 15.38
C ALA A 96 -9.44 1.97 15.58
N GLU A 97 -9.10 0.86 14.92
CA GLU A 97 -9.92 -0.36 14.91
C GLU A 97 -9.24 -1.52 15.66
N ARG A 98 -8.08 -1.30 16.32
CA ARG A 98 -7.26 -2.35 16.96
C ARG A 98 -7.98 -3.23 17.99
N TRP A 99 -9.04 -2.71 18.58
CA TRP A 99 -9.84 -3.38 19.61
C TRP A 99 -10.76 -4.45 19.00
N ARG A 100 -10.95 -4.44 17.68
CA ARG A 100 -11.77 -5.41 16.98
C ARG A 100 -11.01 -6.73 16.80
N PRO A 101 -11.59 -7.87 17.22
CA PRO A 101 -10.91 -9.17 17.14
C PRO A 101 -10.54 -9.61 15.72
N ASP A 102 -11.29 -9.16 14.71
CA ASP A 102 -11.10 -9.47 13.29
C ASP A 102 -10.15 -8.47 12.58
N TRP A 103 -9.76 -7.39 13.26
CA TRP A 103 -8.95 -6.34 12.67
C TRP A 103 -7.47 -6.67 12.71
N ASN A 104 -6.98 -7.18 11.59
CA ASN A 104 -5.60 -7.64 11.46
C ASN A 104 -5.03 -7.31 10.07
N PRO A 105 -5.08 -6.05 9.61
CA PRO A 105 -4.67 -5.70 8.26
C PRO A 105 -3.15 -5.71 8.09
N TYR A 106 -2.74 -5.82 6.83
CA TYR A 106 -1.46 -5.37 6.32
C TYR A 106 -1.62 -4.03 5.60
N PHE A 107 -0.51 -3.30 5.46
CA PHE A 107 -0.42 -2.08 4.67
C PHE A 107 0.75 -2.20 3.71
N MET A 108 0.61 -1.69 2.49
CA MET A 108 1.65 -1.79 1.47
C MET A 108 1.88 -0.46 0.79
N PHE A 109 3.13 -0.03 0.73
CA PHE A 109 3.55 1.11 -0.07
C PHE A 109 4.26 0.62 -1.33
N VAL A 110 3.72 0.95 -2.49
CA VAL A 110 4.26 0.55 -3.80
C VAL A 110 4.74 1.77 -4.55
N THR A 111 5.96 1.74 -5.08
CA THR A 111 6.51 2.83 -5.89
C THR A 111 7.48 2.35 -6.97
N ASP A 112 7.64 3.12 -8.04
CA ASP A 112 8.65 2.87 -9.09
C ASP A 112 9.97 3.61 -8.86
N HIS A 113 10.12 4.27 -7.70
CA HIS A 113 11.28 5.08 -7.39
C HIS A 113 11.86 4.77 -6.01
N PRO A 114 13.18 4.56 -5.89
CA PRO A 114 13.84 4.47 -4.59
C PRO A 114 13.66 5.75 -3.77
N PHE A 115 13.41 5.62 -2.48
CA PHE A 115 13.11 6.75 -1.61
C PHE A 115 13.81 6.59 -0.25
N LYS A 116 13.98 7.69 0.49
CA LYS A 116 14.68 7.75 1.78
C LYS A 116 15.96 6.89 1.83
N MET A 117 16.79 6.97 0.79
CA MET A 117 17.93 6.05 0.58
C MET A 117 18.90 5.94 1.76
N LYS A 118 19.08 7.01 2.54
CA LYS A 118 19.94 7.01 3.73
C LYS A 118 19.35 6.21 4.89
N ASP A 119 18.03 6.18 5.00
CA ASP A 119 17.30 5.58 6.11
C ASP A 119 16.57 4.30 5.69
N TYR A 120 16.70 3.86 4.43
CA TYR A 120 15.86 2.81 3.83
C TYR A 120 15.81 1.53 4.66
N ALA A 121 16.97 1.08 5.17
CA ALA A 121 17.08 -0.11 6.01
C ALA A 121 16.36 0.02 7.36
N ARG A 122 16.14 1.24 7.84
CA ARG A 122 15.58 1.56 9.15
C ARG A 122 14.12 1.99 9.11
N LEU A 123 13.54 2.11 7.91
CA LEU A 123 12.19 2.66 7.71
C LEU A 123 11.10 1.92 8.48
N LEU A 124 11.30 0.64 8.76
CA LEU A 124 10.38 -0.21 9.54
C LEU A 124 10.99 -0.64 10.89
N GLU A 125 12.09 -0.03 11.33
CA GLU A 125 12.60 -0.24 12.68
C GLU A 125 11.69 0.48 13.68
N ALA A 126 11.47 -0.14 14.84
CA ALA A 126 10.53 0.37 15.83
C ALA A 126 10.96 1.76 16.37
N ASP A 127 12.24 1.97 16.63
CA ASP A 127 12.80 3.23 17.13
C ASP A 127 12.64 4.38 16.11
N TYR A 128 12.89 4.08 14.82
CA TYR A 128 12.67 5.01 13.73
C TYR A 128 11.19 5.40 13.65
N LEU A 129 10.29 4.40 13.62
CA LEU A 129 8.85 4.63 13.54
C LEU A 129 8.30 5.37 14.76
N LEU A 130 8.76 5.07 15.98
CA LEU A 130 8.35 5.77 17.20
C LEU A 130 8.69 7.27 17.12
N THR A 131 9.93 7.58 16.74
CA THR A 131 10.40 8.97 16.61
C THR A 131 9.64 9.69 15.51
N PHE A 132 9.46 9.01 14.37
CA PHE A 132 8.76 9.54 13.21
C PHE A 132 7.28 9.82 13.52
N LEU A 133 6.51 8.82 13.99
CA LEU A 133 5.07 8.92 14.23
C LEU A 133 4.72 9.93 15.33
N GLY A 134 5.61 10.14 16.29
CA GLY A 134 5.47 11.20 17.31
C GLY A 134 5.40 12.62 16.73
N THR A 135 5.76 12.83 15.46
CA THR A 135 5.67 14.13 14.78
C THR A 135 4.35 14.34 14.00
N PHE A 136 3.46 13.34 13.95
CA PHE A 136 2.27 13.32 13.09
C PHE A 136 0.96 13.47 13.86
N GLU A 137 0.87 14.51 14.70
CA GLU A 137 -0.34 14.81 15.49
C GLU A 137 -1.60 14.99 14.63
N LYS A 138 -1.44 15.40 13.36
CA LYS A 138 -2.56 15.59 12.41
C LYS A 138 -3.42 14.34 12.21
N TYR A 139 -2.88 13.15 12.48
CA TYR A 139 -3.59 11.87 12.37
C TYR A 139 -4.19 11.38 13.69
N GLY A 140 -4.20 12.21 14.74
CA GLY A 140 -4.71 11.83 16.07
C GLY A 140 -3.81 10.85 16.83
N ILE A 141 -2.54 10.74 16.43
CA ILE A 141 -1.58 9.82 17.06
C ILE A 141 -1.10 10.43 18.38
N ALA A 142 -1.57 9.85 19.49
CA ALA A 142 -1.11 10.20 20.84
C ALA A 142 0.00 9.27 21.32
N ASN A 143 0.76 9.68 22.35
CA ASN A 143 1.85 8.89 22.93
C ASN A 143 1.43 7.46 23.32
N ALA A 144 0.23 7.28 23.88
CA ALA A 144 -0.29 5.96 24.25
C ALA A 144 -0.46 5.02 23.04
N ALA A 145 -0.70 5.57 21.84
CA ALA A 145 -0.78 4.75 20.64
C ALA A 145 0.59 4.21 20.23
N LEU A 146 1.67 4.98 20.45
CA LEU A 146 3.04 4.66 20.03
C LEU A 146 3.60 3.39 20.69
N GLU A 147 3.03 2.95 21.82
CA GLU A 147 3.34 1.66 22.45
C GLU A 147 3.11 0.46 21.51
N HIS A 148 2.26 0.62 20.50
CA HIS A 148 1.90 -0.43 19.54
C HIS A 148 2.70 -0.39 18.23
N VAL A 149 3.74 0.44 18.14
CA VAL A 149 4.61 0.51 16.95
C VAL A 149 5.31 -0.83 16.69
N VAL A 150 5.67 -1.56 17.75
CA VAL A 150 6.33 -2.87 17.64
C VAL A 150 5.43 -3.88 16.91
N ASP A 151 4.12 -3.86 17.17
CA ASP A 151 3.15 -4.73 16.51
C ASP A 151 2.84 -4.26 15.08
N PHE A 152 2.90 -2.94 14.84
CA PHE A 152 2.56 -2.34 13.56
C PHE A 152 3.64 -2.56 12.49
N LYS A 153 4.92 -2.47 12.86
CA LYS A 153 6.02 -2.49 11.87
C LYS A 153 6.02 -3.75 11.00
N ASP A 154 5.67 -4.90 11.58
CA ASP A 154 5.65 -6.20 10.88
C ASP A 154 4.43 -6.34 9.95
N ARG A 155 3.56 -5.32 9.93
CA ARG A 155 2.37 -5.25 9.08
C ARG A 155 2.56 -4.42 7.83
N VAL A 156 3.69 -3.73 7.70
CA VAL A 156 3.95 -2.79 6.62
C VAL A 156 4.90 -3.42 5.60
N TRP A 157 4.50 -3.40 4.33
CA TRP A 157 5.30 -3.92 3.23
C TRP A 157 5.74 -2.75 2.34
N LEU A 158 7.02 -2.72 1.99
CA LEU A 158 7.57 -1.74 1.07
C LEU A 158 7.97 -2.43 -0.23
N VAL A 159 7.36 -2.01 -1.33
CA VAL A 159 7.61 -2.58 -2.65
C VAL A 159 8.12 -1.47 -3.57
N ILE A 160 9.37 -1.59 -3.97
CA ILE A 160 9.92 -0.78 -5.06
C ILE A 160 9.99 -1.66 -6.28
N TRP A 161 9.24 -1.32 -7.32
CA TRP A 161 9.19 -2.11 -8.54
C TRP A 161 9.66 -1.29 -9.74
N SER A 162 10.50 -1.88 -10.58
CA SER A 162 10.95 -1.23 -11.80
C SER A 162 9.92 -1.42 -12.91
N ASN A 163 9.70 -0.41 -13.75
CA ASN A 163 8.91 -0.55 -14.98
C ASN A 163 9.42 -1.69 -15.89
N ARG A 164 10.69 -2.09 -15.78
CA ARG A 164 11.21 -3.28 -16.51
C ARG A 164 10.57 -4.59 -16.03
N GLN A 165 10.11 -4.65 -14.79
CA GLN A 165 9.42 -5.82 -14.24
C GLN A 165 8.02 -6.00 -14.85
N GLU A 166 7.43 -4.98 -15.47
CA GLU A 166 6.20 -5.14 -16.27
C GLU A 166 6.42 -6.13 -17.43
N LEU A 167 7.61 -6.16 -18.04
CA LEU A 167 7.95 -7.11 -19.11
C LEU A 167 8.01 -8.57 -18.61
N MET A 168 8.10 -8.78 -17.30
CA MET A 168 8.15 -10.10 -16.68
C MET A 168 6.79 -10.52 -16.10
N CYS A 169 5.81 -9.62 -16.06
CA CYS A 169 4.47 -9.94 -15.56
C CYS A 169 3.70 -10.74 -16.61
N VAL A 170 2.93 -11.74 -16.15
CA VAL A 170 2.13 -12.66 -16.99
C VAL A 170 0.88 -11.97 -17.58
N THR A 171 0.97 -10.66 -17.84
CA THR A 171 -0.07 -9.86 -18.50
C THR A 171 0.15 -9.75 -20.01
N ASN A 172 1.04 -10.58 -20.58
CA ASN A 172 0.95 -10.88 -22.01
C ASN A 172 -0.29 -11.76 -22.23
N PRO A 173 -1.32 -11.30 -22.96
CA PRO A 173 -2.53 -12.09 -23.21
C PRO A 173 -2.23 -13.48 -23.78
N ALA A 174 -1.12 -13.63 -24.51
CA ALA A 174 -0.67 -14.90 -25.09
C ALA A 174 -0.13 -15.91 -24.05
N LEU A 175 0.38 -15.45 -22.89
CA LEU A 175 0.87 -16.34 -21.82
C LEU A 175 -0.23 -16.75 -20.85
N TYR A 176 -1.19 -15.86 -20.59
CA TYR A 176 -2.33 -16.13 -19.71
C TYR A 176 -3.24 -17.24 -20.26
N GLN A 177 -3.50 -17.26 -21.57
CA GLN A 177 -4.28 -18.33 -22.20
C GLN A 177 -3.59 -19.70 -22.12
N LYS A 178 -2.26 -19.78 -22.25
CA LYS A 178 -1.54 -21.05 -22.12
C LYS A 178 -1.59 -21.64 -20.71
N LEU A 179 -1.46 -20.80 -19.68
CA LEU A 179 -1.41 -21.28 -18.30
C LEU A 179 -2.78 -21.72 -17.75
N VAL A 180 -3.87 -21.12 -18.24
CA VAL A 180 -5.24 -21.47 -17.80
C VAL A 180 -5.84 -22.63 -18.60
N VAL A 181 -5.40 -22.85 -19.85
CA VAL A 181 -5.93 -23.91 -20.72
C VAL A 181 -5.13 -25.22 -20.63
N ASP A 182 -3.81 -25.16 -20.45
CA ASP A 182 -2.96 -26.38 -20.43
C ASP A 182 -2.72 -26.94 -19.01
N GLY A 183 -3.14 -26.23 -17.96
CA GLY A 183 -2.95 -26.62 -16.55
C GLY A 183 -4.16 -27.32 -15.89
N GLY A 184 -5.26 -27.50 -16.62
CA GLY A 184 -6.44 -28.24 -16.16
C GLY A 184 -6.41 -29.69 -16.63
N GLY A 185 -5.61 -30.52 -15.96
CA GLY A 185 -5.60 -31.98 -16.09
C GLY A 185 -6.03 -32.64 -14.79
#